data_AF-A0A224XSY4-F1
#
_entry.id   AF-A0A224XSY4-F1
#
_cell.length_a   1.000
_cell.length_b   1.000
_cell.length_c   1.000
_cell.angle_alpha   90.00
_cell.angle_beta   90.00
_cell.angle_gamma   90.00
#
_symmetry.space_group_name_H-M   'P 1'
#
loop_
_entity.id
_entity.type
_entity.pdbx_description
1 polymer ?
#
loop_
_entity_poly.entity_id
_entity_poly.type
_entity_poly.pdbx_seq_one_letter_code
_entity_poly.pdbx_strand_id
1 'polypeptide(L)'
;IKEKQKLIAEKKEQVKTLIKHNNKKAGKLPLYEGRVSKLKGFVKDESVKLKEQEEILYKAQEELKHVRRTNIQQLVHYIFPITVVKPNCSHEDSDTVSALEEACHTAYVQGKWVVTNNTSSELQYCIVAPALPSSGDYMAYNDWVAANKDGVPTATNTVDFNPAYNISAALTYTTQLVNMLAYYLDVRLPSKLCYSEFCTNELSKEKFTKRVARLNWNVVHLCLSQNVDPSKLKAECTLGNILTLLDLNCSDLGRSGACNVDAVAARSLEDGLRPALEVASDSEDSEDDSEHLSFEWEAVANVGLPEAEAGPSQNVTSQQMSSTSIAGGLLNSTAASIASLWRGWATNR
;
A
#
# COMPACT_ATOMS: atom_id res chain seq x y z
N ILE A 1 37.37 -23.69 -80.48
CA ILE A 1 37.49 -25.07 -79.92
C ILE A 1 38.36 -25.11 -78.66
N LYS A 2 39.61 -24.62 -78.69
CA LYS A 2 40.51 -24.59 -77.52
C LYS A 2 39.94 -23.84 -76.31
N GLU A 3 39.29 -22.70 -76.53
CA GLU A 3 38.68 -21.89 -75.47
C GLU A 3 37.53 -22.64 -74.76
N LYS A 4 36.66 -23.32 -75.51
CA LYS A 4 35.62 -24.20 -74.96
C LYS A 4 36.22 -25.37 -74.17
N GLN A 5 37.34 -25.94 -74.60
CA GLN A 5 38.04 -27.01 -73.87
C GLN A 5 38.62 -26.51 -72.54
N LYS A 6 39.20 -25.31 -72.51
CA LYS A 6 39.67 -24.66 -71.27
C LYS A 6 38.53 -24.40 -70.30
N LEU A 7 37.41 -23.87 -70.80
CA LEU A 7 36.19 -23.63 -70.01
C LEU A 7 35.61 -24.93 -69.41
N ILE A 8 35.61 -26.02 -70.18
CA ILE A 8 35.18 -27.34 -69.70
C ILE A 8 36.11 -27.87 -68.61
N ALA A 9 37.44 -27.66 -68.73
CA ALA A 9 38.40 -28.07 -67.71
C ALA A 9 38.22 -27.29 -66.40
N GLU A 10 38.04 -25.96 -66.48
CA GLU A 10 37.74 -25.11 -65.31
C GLU A 10 36.43 -25.52 -64.64
N LYS A 11 35.38 -25.79 -65.42
CA LYS A 11 34.09 -26.27 -64.88
C LYS A 11 34.20 -27.64 -64.23
N LYS A 12 35.01 -28.56 -64.77
CA LYS A 12 35.29 -29.87 -64.15
C LYS A 12 36.00 -29.73 -62.81
N GLU A 13 36.93 -28.78 -62.69
CA GLU A 13 37.62 -28.51 -61.42
C GLU A 13 36.70 -27.84 -60.39
N GLN A 14 35.82 -26.93 -60.83
CA GLN A 14 34.73 -26.38 -60.00
C GLN A 14 33.79 -27.49 -59.48
N VAL A 15 33.43 -28.46 -60.32
CA VAL A 15 32.59 -29.60 -59.89
C VAL A 15 33.32 -30.45 -58.86
N LYS A 16 34.61 -30.76 -59.05
CA LYS A 16 35.42 -31.50 -58.07
C LYS A 16 35.49 -30.81 -56.72
N THR A 17 35.71 -29.50 -56.72
CA THR A 17 35.79 -28.70 -55.49
C THR A 17 34.44 -28.65 -54.77
N LEU A 18 33.33 -28.50 -55.50
CA LEU A 18 31.98 -28.56 -54.94
C LEU A 18 31.65 -29.93 -54.34
N ILE A 19 32.01 -31.03 -55.00
CA ILE A 19 31.81 -32.39 -54.47
C ILE A 19 32.58 -32.58 -53.16
N LYS A 20 33.84 -32.14 -53.10
CA LYS A 20 34.63 -32.20 -51.85
C LYS A 20 33.98 -31.38 -50.73
N HIS A 21 33.43 -30.22 -51.04
CA HIS A 21 32.75 -29.38 -50.06
C HIS A 21 31.44 -30.01 -49.58
N ASN A 22 30.64 -30.58 -50.49
CA ASN A 22 29.40 -31.29 -50.14
C ASN A 22 29.68 -32.53 -49.29
N ASN A 23 30.71 -33.31 -49.60
CA ASN A 23 31.09 -34.47 -48.79
C ASN A 23 31.53 -34.05 -47.38
N LYS A 24 32.28 -32.94 -47.24
CA LYS A 24 32.62 -32.38 -45.93
C LYS A 24 31.40 -31.92 -45.15
N LYS A 25 30.41 -31.30 -45.79
CA LYS A 25 29.16 -30.89 -45.14
C LYS A 25 28.31 -32.09 -44.74
N ALA A 26 28.18 -33.08 -45.62
CA ALA A 26 27.46 -34.32 -45.37
C ALA A 26 28.06 -35.07 -44.16
N GLY A 27 29.38 -35.13 -44.04
CA GLY A 27 30.04 -35.72 -42.87
C GLY A 27 29.82 -34.95 -41.56
N LYS A 28 29.60 -33.63 -41.61
CA LYS A 28 29.33 -32.79 -40.41
C LYS A 28 27.86 -32.76 -40.00
N LEU A 29 26.93 -32.99 -40.93
CA LEU A 29 25.49 -32.94 -40.68
C LEU A 29 25.02 -33.80 -39.49
N PRO A 30 25.42 -35.09 -39.34
CA PRO A 30 24.98 -35.92 -38.21
C PRO A 30 25.50 -35.42 -36.85
N LEU A 31 26.64 -34.72 -36.82
CA LEU A 31 27.15 -34.12 -35.58
C LEU A 31 26.26 -32.95 -35.12
N TYR A 32 25.79 -32.14 -36.07
CA TYR A 32 24.83 -31.08 -35.77
C TYR A 32 23.48 -31.64 -35.35
N GLU A 33 23.00 -32.69 -36.01
CA GLU A 33 21.76 -33.38 -35.63
C GLU A 33 21.84 -33.93 -34.20
N GLY A 34 22.95 -34.56 -33.83
CA GLY A 34 23.20 -35.01 -32.46
C GLY A 34 23.24 -33.85 -31.46
N ARG A 35 23.86 -32.72 -31.80
CA ARG A 35 23.91 -31.52 -30.94
C ARG A 35 22.52 -30.89 -30.76
N VAL A 36 21.74 -30.78 -31.83
CA VAL A 36 20.36 -30.26 -31.78
C VAL A 36 19.48 -31.19 -30.95
N SER A 37 19.63 -32.51 -31.10
CA SER A 37 18.88 -33.49 -30.31
C SER A 37 19.19 -33.38 -28.82
N LYS A 38 20.47 -33.22 -28.45
CA LYS A 38 20.88 -32.97 -27.05
C LYS A 38 20.29 -31.66 -26.51
N LEU A 39 20.37 -30.58 -27.28
CA LEU A 39 19.82 -29.28 -26.88
C LEU A 39 18.29 -29.35 -26.71
N LYS A 40 17.60 -30.06 -27.61
CA LYS A 40 16.16 -30.30 -27.51
C LYS A 40 15.80 -31.06 -26.24
N GLY A 41 16.58 -32.08 -25.88
CA GLY A 41 16.43 -32.79 -24.61
C GLY A 41 16.56 -31.85 -23.41
N PHE A 42 17.65 -31.08 -23.36
CA PHE A 42 17.90 -30.11 -22.30
C PHE A 42 16.75 -29.08 -22.15
N VAL A 43 16.30 -28.48 -23.25
CA VAL A 43 15.20 -27.49 -23.22
C VAL A 43 13.90 -28.14 -22.74
N LYS A 44 13.64 -29.40 -23.13
CA LYS A 44 12.46 -30.13 -22.68
C LYS A 44 12.52 -30.39 -21.17
N ASP A 45 13.64 -30.87 -20.68
CA ASP A 45 13.83 -31.17 -19.25
C ASP A 45 13.73 -29.90 -18.41
N GLU A 46 14.31 -28.79 -18.87
CA GLU A 46 14.22 -27.49 -18.20
C GLU A 46 12.80 -26.93 -18.20
N SER A 47 12.07 -27.10 -19.32
CA SER A 47 10.66 -26.71 -19.38
C SER A 47 9.77 -27.50 -18.41
N VAL A 48 10.09 -28.78 -18.16
CA VAL A 48 9.36 -29.59 -17.17
C VAL A 48 9.63 -29.07 -15.76
N LYS A 49 10.91 -28.84 -15.42
CA LYS A 49 11.29 -28.28 -14.11
C LYS A 49 10.67 -26.92 -13.84
N LEU A 50 10.64 -26.04 -14.85
CA LEU A 50 10.01 -24.72 -14.71
C LEU A 50 8.53 -24.84 -14.39
N LYS A 51 7.80 -25.75 -15.06
CA LYS A 51 6.38 -26.00 -14.76
C LYS A 51 6.16 -26.54 -13.35
N GLU A 52 7.00 -27.48 -12.91
CA GLU A 52 6.95 -28.00 -11.54
C GLU A 52 7.18 -26.88 -10.51
N GLN A 53 8.13 -25.98 -10.76
CA GLN A 53 8.38 -24.82 -9.91
C GLN A 53 7.22 -23.81 -9.92
N GLU A 54 6.63 -23.53 -11.09
CA GLU A 54 5.44 -22.68 -11.22
C GLU A 54 4.26 -23.24 -10.42
N GLU A 55 4.03 -24.55 -10.45
CA GLU A 55 2.97 -25.21 -9.68
C GLU A 55 3.21 -25.11 -8.16
N ILE A 56 4.45 -25.29 -7.71
CA ILE A 56 4.82 -25.14 -6.29
C ILE A 56 4.59 -23.69 -5.84
N LEU A 57 5.06 -22.72 -6.63
CA LEU A 57 4.92 -21.30 -6.36
C LEU A 57 3.44 -20.91 -6.30
N TYR A 58 2.63 -21.40 -7.24
CA TYR A 58 1.18 -21.14 -7.26
C TYR A 58 0.50 -21.65 -5.99
N LYS A 59 0.82 -22.88 -5.54
CA LYS A 59 0.27 -23.44 -4.29
C LYS A 59 0.65 -22.60 -3.08
N ALA A 60 1.93 -22.24 -2.95
CA ALA A 60 2.42 -21.41 -1.85
C ALA A 60 1.76 -20.02 -1.83
N GLN A 61 1.53 -19.42 -3.00
CA GLN A 61 0.83 -18.14 -3.11
C GLN A 61 -0.63 -18.23 -2.69
N GLU A 62 -1.33 -19.32 -3.05
CA GLU A 62 -2.73 -19.51 -2.66
C GLU A 62 -2.88 -19.77 -1.16
N GLU A 63 -1.97 -20.55 -0.56
CA GLU A 63 -1.89 -20.72 0.89
C GLU A 63 -1.63 -19.39 1.61
N LEU A 64 -0.65 -18.61 1.14
CA LEU A 64 -0.34 -17.29 1.70
C LEU A 64 -1.54 -16.33 1.60
N LYS A 65 -2.21 -16.33 0.45
CA LYS A 65 -3.43 -15.53 0.22
C LYS A 65 -4.52 -15.90 1.21
N HIS A 66 -4.71 -17.19 1.48
CA HIS A 66 -5.68 -17.65 2.47
C HIS A 66 -5.34 -17.16 3.88
N VAL A 67 -4.08 -17.33 4.31
CA VAL A 67 -3.62 -16.86 5.63
C VAL A 67 -3.78 -15.35 5.79
N ARG A 68 -3.36 -14.56 4.78
CA ARG A 68 -3.52 -13.10 4.78
C ARG A 68 -4.98 -12.70 4.94
N ARG A 69 -5.88 -13.34 4.19
CA ARG A 69 -7.31 -13.07 4.26
C ARG A 69 -7.88 -13.36 5.64
N THR A 70 -7.55 -14.50 6.23
CA THR A 70 -8.00 -14.85 7.58
C THR A 70 -7.49 -13.85 8.62
N ASN A 71 -6.23 -13.47 8.57
CA ASN A 71 -5.64 -12.50 9.50
C ASN A 71 -6.29 -11.12 9.35
N ILE A 72 -6.52 -10.66 8.12
CA ILE A 72 -7.22 -9.38 7.85
C ILE A 72 -8.65 -9.42 8.36
N GLN A 73 -9.37 -10.53 8.15
CA GLN A 73 -10.73 -10.69 8.66
C GLN A 73 -10.76 -10.64 10.19
N GLN A 74 -9.83 -11.30 10.88
CA GLN A 74 -9.71 -11.23 12.33
C GLN A 74 -9.36 -9.82 12.81
N LEU A 75 -8.41 -9.15 12.15
CA LEU A 75 -8.00 -7.77 12.45
C LEU A 75 -9.20 -6.82 12.39
N VAL A 76 -9.97 -6.86 11.30
CA VAL A 76 -11.15 -6.01 11.13
C VAL A 76 -12.26 -6.42 12.10
N HIS A 77 -12.49 -7.71 12.32
CA HIS A 77 -13.58 -8.15 13.19
C HIS A 77 -13.36 -7.81 14.66
N TYR A 78 -12.14 -7.96 15.16
CA TYR A 78 -11.84 -7.83 16.60
C TYR A 78 -11.20 -6.49 17.01
N ILE A 79 -10.41 -5.86 16.13
CA ILE A 79 -9.63 -4.67 16.48
C ILE A 79 -10.19 -3.42 15.81
N PHE A 80 -10.55 -3.50 14.53
CA PHE A 80 -11.06 -2.37 13.76
C PHE A 80 -12.43 -2.67 13.14
N PRO A 81 -13.47 -2.96 13.93
CA PRO A 81 -14.80 -3.22 13.38
C PRO A 81 -15.28 -1.99 12.61
N ILE A 82 -15.69 -2.19 11.35
CA ILE A 82 -16.26 -1.15 10.51
C ILE A 82 -17.74 -1.43 10.33
N THR A 83 -18.60 -0.47 10.67
CA THR A 83 -20.05 -0.56 10.50
C THR A 83 -20.57 0.58 9.64
N VAL A 84 -21.64 0.30 8.88
CA VAL A 84 -22.33 1.31 8.07
C VAL A 84 -23.48 1.84 8.90
N VAL A 85 -23.42 3.12 9.26
CA VAL A 85 -24.52 3.82 9.93
C VAL A 85 -25.38 4.45 8.85
N LYS A 86 -26.57 3.88 8.67
CA LYS A 86 -27.57 4.43 7.75
C LYS A 86 -28.31 5.57 8.44
N PRO A 87 -28.58 6.69 7.75
CA PRO A 87 -29.45 7.73 8.27
C PRO A 87 -30.83 7.13 8.57
N ASN A 88 -31.39 7.42 9.74
CA ASN A 88 -32.72 6.97 10.14
C ASN A 88 -33.77 7.64 9.25
N CYS A 89 -34.12 6.99 8.14
CA CYS A 89 -35.28 7.36 7.36
C CYS A 89 -36.51 6.66 7.95
N SER A 90 -36.92 7.07 9.15
CA SER A 90 -38.24 6.74 9.68
C SER A 90 -39.20 7.89 9.39
N HIS A 91 -39.68 7.93 8.15
CA HIS A 91 -41.03 8.43 7.91
C HIS A 91 -41.97 7.40 8.52
N GLU A 92 -42.54 7.68 9.69
CA GLU A 92 -43.98 7.77 9.98
C GLU A 92 -44.11 8.22 11.46
N ASP A 93 -44.82 9.34 11.69
CA ASP A 93 -45.31 9.87 12.98
C ASP A 93 -44.38 10.62 13.97
N SER A 94 -43.73 11.73 13.57
CA SER A 94 -43.35 12.80 14.54
C SER A 94 -43.04 14.18 13.92
N ASP A 95 -44.07 14.90 13.47
CA ASP A 95 -43.92 16.20 12.77
C ASP A 95 -43.39 17.36 13.63
N THR A 96 -43.32 17.24 14.96
CA THR A 96 -42.85 18.34 15.83
C THR A 96 -41.42 18.14 16.31
N VAL A 97 -41.02 16.92 16.65
CA VAL A 97 -39.65 16.63 17.12
C VAL A 97 -38.66 16.72 15.98
N SER A 98 -38.98 16.19 14.80
CA SER A 98 -38.13 16.31 13.61
C SER A 98 -37.98 17.76 13.14
N ALA A 99 -39.04 18.57 13.23
CA ALA A 99 -38.98 19.99 12.90
C ALA A 99 -38.17 20.80 13.93
N LEU A 100 -38.24 20.44 15.22
CA LEU A 100 -37.41 21.02 16.28
C LEU A 100 -35.94 20.62 16.11
N GLU A 101 -35.67 19.36 15.76
CA GLU A 101 -34.32 18.86 15.45
C GLU A 101 -33.73 19.60 14.23
N GLU A 102 -34.48 19.73 13.14
CA GLU A 102 -34.08 20.50 11.95
C GLU A 102 -33.82 21.99 12.28
N ALA A 103 -34.68 22.61 13.09
CA ALA A 103 -34.51 24.00 13.52
C ALA A 103 -33.30 24.19 14.45
N CYS A 104 -33.00 23.23 15.34
CA CYS A 104 -31.78 23.22 16.15
C CYS A 104 -30.51 22.96 15.31
N HIS A 105 -30.67 22.41 14.12
CA HIS A 105 -29.61 22.15 13.16
C HIS A 105 -29.51 23.20 12.05
N THR A 106 -30.14 24.38 12.17
CA THR A 106 -29.95 25.48 11.22
C THR A 106 -29.33 26.67 11.94
N ALA A 107 -28.10 27.06 11.58
CA ALA A 107 -27.44 28.25 12.11
C ALA A 107 -27.30 29.33 11.04
N TYR A 108 -27.51 30.57 11.44
CA TYR A 108 -27.31 31.71 10.56
C TYR A 108 -25.85 32.16 10.61
N VAL A 109 -25.10 31.87 9.55
CA VAL A 109 -23.67 32.21 9.46
C VAL A 109 -23.46 33.11 8.25
N GLN A 110 -22.92 34.31 8.49
CA GLN A 110 -22.55 35.30 7.45
C GLN A 110 -23.66 35.64 6.43
N GLY A 111 -24.87 35.88 6.91
CA GLY A 111 -25.96 36.35 6.04
C GLY A 111 -26.78 35.23 5.38
N LYS A 112 -26.46 33.97 5.66
CA LYS A 112 -27.14 32.80 5.08
C LYS A 112 -27.52 31.80 6.16
N TRP A 113 -28.69 31.18 6.00
CA TRP A 113 -29.07 30.01 6.78
C TRP A 113 -28.24 28.82 6.30
N VAL A 114 -27.49 28.23 7.22
CA VAL A 114 -26.64 27.06 6.96
C VAL A 114 -27.10 25.95 7.90
N VAL A 115 -27.47 24.80 7.33
CA VAL A 115 -27.80 23.61 8.11
C VAL A 115 -26.48 23.09 8.70
N THR A 116 -26.35 23.09 10.03
CA THR A 116 -25.14 22.73 10.78
C THR A 116 -24.91 21.22 10.84
N ASN A 117 -25.92 20.40 10.53
CA ASN A 117 -25.77 18.95 10.41
C ASN A 117 -26.06 18.48 8.98
N ASN A 118 -25.04 18.38 8.14
CA ASN A 118 -25.08 17.50 6.95
C ASN A 118 -25.13 16.00 7.35
N THR A 119 -25.02 15.69 8.64
CA THR A 119 -24.85 14.34 9.18
C THR A 119 -26.12 13.51 9.32
N SER A 120 -27.34 14.08 9.29
CA SER A 120 -28.56 13.28 9.56
C SER A 120 -29.11 12.53 8.33
N SER A 121 -28.80 12.96 7.11
CA SER A 121 -29.24 12.31 5.86
C SER A 121 -28.11 11.62 5.09
N GLU A 122 -26.86 11.79 5.51
CA GLU A 122 -25.71 11.22 4.82
C GLU A 122 -25.32 9.87 5.41
N LEU A 123 -25.02 8.90 4.55
CA LEU A 123 -24.47 7.61 4.97
C LEU A 123 -23.11 7.82 5.65
N GLN A 124 -22.91 7.18 6.79
CA GLN A 124 -21.67 7.27 7.57
C GLN A 124 -21.04 5.89 7.76
N TYR A 125 -19.73 5.88 7.95
CA TYR A 125 -18.96 4.69 8.29
C TYR A 125 -18.34 4.87 9.67
N CYS A 126 -18.64 3.97 10.60
CA CYS A 126 -17.98 3.94 11.91
C CYS A 126 -16.83 2.96 11.88
N ILE A 127 -15.68 3.36 12.42
CA ILE A 127 -14.56 2.48 12.69
C ILE A 127 -14.34 2.46 14.20
N VAL A 128 -14.51 1.29 14.82
CA VAL A 128 -14.56 1.08 16.28
C VAL A 128 -15.75 1.79 16.93
N ALA A 129 -15.69 3.12 17.03
CA ALA A 129 -16.69 3.99 17.64
C ALA A 129 -16.87 5.30 16.86
N PRO A 130 -15.79 6.05 16.48
CA PRO A 130 -15.96 7.29 15.74
C PRO A 130 -16.41 7.08 14.30
N ALA A 131 -17.11 8.07 13.76
CA ALA A 131 -17.75 8.03 12.43
C ALA A 131 -17.10 8.97 11.42
N LEU A 132 -17.05 8.55 10.15
CA LEU A 132 -16.70 9.40 9.01
C LEU A 132 -17.87 9.48 8.02
N PRO A 133 -18.13 10.67 7.45
CA PRO A 133 -19.09 10.82 6.36
C PRO A 133 -18.63 10.04 5.13
N SER A 134 -19.57 9.41 4.43
CA SER A 134 -19.26 8.61 3.24
C SER A 134 -18.84 9.44 2.03
N SER A 135 -19.20 10.72 1.98
CA SER A 135 -18.77 11.66 0.95
C SER A 135 -17.26 11.89 0.96
N GLY A 136 -16.60 11.74 2.11
CA GLY A 136 -15.23 12.22 2.31
C GLY A 136 -15.15 13.72 2.62
N ASP A 137 -16.30 14.40 2.79
CA ASP A 137 -16.33 15.80 3.20
C ASP A 137 -16.13 15.92 4.71
N TYR A 138 -14.93 16.34 5.09
CA TYR A 138 -14.54 16.54 6.49
C TYR A 138 -14.56 18.02 6.90
N MET A 139 -15.32 18.90 6.21
CA MET A 139 -15.38 20.33 6.54
C MET A 139 -15.79 20.62 7.99
N ALA A 140 -16.61 19.76 8.61
CA ALA A 140 -16.98 19.88 10.02
C ALA A 140 -15.77 19.93 10.98
N TYR A 141 -14.63 19.33 10.60
CA TYR A 141 -13.37 19.49 11.34
C TYR A 141 -12.86 20.94 11.25
N ASN A 142 -12.79 21.49 10.04
CA ASN A 142 -12.24 22.82 9.79
C ASN A 142 -13.11 23.92 10.39
N ASP A 143 -14.44 23.77 10.32
CA ASP A 143 -15.39 24.72 10.88
C ASP A 143 -15.26 24.79 12.40
N TRP A 144 -15.09 23.64 13.06
CA TRP A 144 -14.86 23.57 14.49
C TRP A 144 -13.52 24.21 14.88
N VAL A 145 -12.43 23.86 14.19
CA VAL A 145 -11.11 24.48 14.44
C VAL A 145 -11.15 26.00 14.24
N ALA A 146 -11.83 26.49 13.21
CA ALA A 146 -11.98 27.92 12.96
C ALA A 146 -12.79 28.64 14.05
N ALA A 147 -13.85 28.01 14.58
CA ALA A 147 -14.68 28.57 15.65
C ALA A 147 -13.96 28.57 17.01
N ASN A 148 -13.06 27.62 17.24
CA ASN A 148 -12.40 27.41 18.53
C ASN A 148 -11.01 28.06 18.64
N LYS A 149 -10.43 28.53 17.52
CA LYS A 149 -9.09 29.16 17.47
C LYS A 149 -8.92 30.38 18.37
N ASP A 150 -10.01 31.13 18.62
CA ASP A 150 -10.00 32.39 19.38
C ASP A 150 -10.83 32.32 20.69
N GLY A 151 -11.38 31.15 21.03
CA GLY A 151 -12.29 30.98 22.17
C GLY A 151 -11.58 30.57 23.47
N VAL A 152 -11.89 31.24 24.59
CA VAL A 152 -11.57 30.71 25.93
C VAL A 152 -12.35 29.41 26.11
N PRO A 153 -11.74 28.28 26.57
CA PRO A 153 -12.46 27.03 26.74
C PRO A 153 -13.59 27.21 27.77
N THR A 154 -14.81 27.41 27.31
CA THR A 154 -15.98 27.39 28.18
C THR A 154 -16.25 25.94 28.54
N ALA A 155 -16.09 25.62 29.81
CA ALA A 155 -16.30 24.29 30.42
C ALA A 155 -17.76 23.78 30.35
N THR A 156 -18.57 24.32 29.45
CA THR A 156 -19.94 23.89 29.12
C THR A 156 -20.00 23.02 27.87
N ASN A 157 -18.89 22.78 27.19
CA ASN A 157 -18.82 21.81 26.11
C ASN A 157 -18.97 20.41 26.74
N THR A 158 -20.22 19.94 26.82
CA THR A 158 -20.52 18.53 27.06
C THR A 158 -19.63 17.71 26.14
N VAL A 159 -18.85 16.80 26.71
CA VAL A 159 -17.84 15.95 26.06
C VAL A 159 -18.47 15.02 24.99
N ASP A 160 -19.78 15.12 24.79
CA ASP A 160 -20.61 14.07 24.22
C ASP A 160 -20.63 14.00 22.69
N PHE A 161 -20.16 15.01 21.93
CA PHE A 161 -19.88 14.84 20.49
C PHE A 161 -19.09 16.02 19.90
N ASN A 162 -17.75 16.00 19.97
CA ASN A 162 -16.93 16.97 19.25
C ASN A 162 -16.66 16.47 17.81
N PRO A 163 -17.16 17.15 16.75
CA PRO A 163 -16.98 16.70 15.38
C PRO A 163 -15.51 16.63 14.95
N ALA A 164 -14.66 17.56 15.41
CA ALA A 164 -13.24 17.54 15.10
C ALA A 164 -12.54 16.35 15.75
N TYR A 165 -12.79 16.07 17.03
CA TYR A 165 -12.20 14.90 17.71
C TYR A 165 -12.73 13.58 17.17
N ASN A 166 -14.02 13.51 16.82
CA ASN A 166 -14.60 12.32 16.20
C ASN A 166 -13.94 12.03 14.83
N ILE A 167 -13.84 13.04 13.95
CA ILE A 167 -13.21 12.89 12.63
C ILE A 167 -11.72 12.53 12.79
N SER A 168 -10.98 13.25 13.65
CA SER A 168 -9.57 12.94 13.95
C SER A 168 -9.39 11.51 14.44
N ALA A 169 -10.19 11.07 15.42
CA ALA A 169 -10.10 9.72 15.97
C ALA A 169 -10.38 8.64 14.91
N ALA A 170 -11.40 8.83 14.07
CA ALA A 170 -11.69 7.90 12.99
C ALA A 170 -10.57 7.85 11.94
N LEU A 171 -10.00 9.01 11.55
CA LEU A 171 -8.87 9.06 10.61
C LEU A 171 -7.61 8.41 11.20
N THR A 172 -7.38 8.54 12.51
CA THR A 172 -6.30 7.84 13.23
C THR A 172 -6.46 6.33 13.15
N TYR A 173 -7.61 5.79 13.56
CA TYR A 173 -7.87 4.35 13.49
C TYR A 173 -7.83 3.83 12.05
N THR A 174 -8.32 4.62 11.10
CA THR A 174 -8.25 4.26 9.68
C THR A 174 -6.81 4.19 9.20
N THR A 175 -5.95 5.13 9.60
CA THR A 175 -4.52 5.11 9.27
C THR A 175 -3.81 3.89 9.87
N GLN A 176 -4.11 3.54 11.13
CA GLN A 176 -3.60 2.33 11.77
C GLN A 176 -4.01 1.08 10.99
N LEU A 177 -5.29 0.95 10.66
CA LEU A 177 -5.81 -0.16 9.88
C LEU A 177 -5.12 -0.25 8.51
N VAL A 178 -5.01 0.86 7.76
CA VAL A 178 -4.38 0.88 6.43
C VAL A 178 -2.92 0.43 6.49
N ASN A 179 -2.16 0.88 7.49
CA ASN A 179 -0.77 0.45 7.68
C ASN A 179 -0.68 -1.06 7.98
N MET A 180 -1.59 -1.59 8.81
CA MET A 180 -1.66 -3.03 9.10
C MET A 180 -2.09 -3.86 7.88
N LEU A 181 -3.06 -3.38 7.10
CA LEU A 181 -3.47 -4.05 5.86
C LEU A 181 -2.32 -4.08 4.85
N ALA A 182 -1.59 -2.98 4.70
CA ALA A 182 -0.41 -2.90 3.85
C ALA A 182 0.68 -3.90 4.28
N TYR A 183 0.91 -4.04 5.59
CA TYR A 183 1.81 -5.05 6.15
C TYR A 183 1.39 -6.48 5.80
N TYR A 184 0.13 -6.85 6.07
CA TYR A 184 -0.35 -8.20 5.77
C TYR A 184 -0.32 -8.51 4.27
N LEU A 185 -0.63 -7.53 3.43
CA LEU A 185 -0.68 -7.68 1.98
C LEU A 185 0.70 -7.57 1.31
N ASP A 186 1.74 -7.20 2.05
CA ASP A 186 3.09 -6.91 1.53
C ASP A 186 3.07 -5.84 0.42
N VAL A 187 2.34 -4.75 0.67
CA VAL A 187 2.16 -3.63 -0.25
C VAL A 187 2.85 -2.40 0.30
N ARG A 188 3.74 -1.81 -0.50
CA ARG A 188 4.36 -0.52 -0.15
C ARG A 188 3.40 0.61 -0.48
N LEU A 189 3.06 1.40 0.55
CA LEU A 189 2.18 2.56 0.39
C LEU A 189 2.93 3.74 -0.27
N PRO A 190 2.26 4.52 -1.15
CA PRO A 190 2.88 5.68 -1.80
C PRO A 190 3.26 6.81 -0.85
N SER A 191 2.47 7.01 0.21
CA SER A 191 2.71 8.03 1.24
C SER A 191 2.97 7.35 2.57
N LYS A 192 4.10 7.66 3.21
CA LYS A 192 4.29 7.31 4.62
C LYS A 192 3.34 8.19 5.44
N LEU A 193 2.50 7.61 6.28
CA LEU A 193 1.58 8.39 7.11
C LEU A 193 1.52 7.75 8.49
N CYS A 194 1.89 8.50 9.52
CA CYS A 194 1.78 8.04 10.89
C CYS A 194 0.36 8.33 11.42
N TYR A 195 -0.21 7.41 12.19
CA TYR A 195 -1.55 7.63 12.77
C TYR A 195 -1.58 8.81 13.75
N SER A 196 -0.45 9.12 14.40
CA SER A 196 -0.34 10.27 15.32
C SER A 196 -0.51 11.61 14.61
N GLU A 197 -0.35 11.66 13.29
CA GLU A 197 -0.57 12.86 12.49
C GLU A 197 -2.03 13.36 12.53
N PHE A 198 -3.02 12.54 12.90
CA PHE A 198 -4.39 13.00 13.09
C PHE A 198 -4.77 13.28 14.55
N CYS A 199 -3.93 12.85 15.50
CA CYS A 199 -4.12 13.03 16.95
C CYS A 199 -3.26 14.14 17.57
N THR A 200 -2.37 14.75 16.79
CA THR A 200 -1.58 15.92 17.21
C THR A 200 -2.46 17.18 17.27
N ASN A 201 -1.94 18.26 17.88
CA ASN A 201 -2.62 19.55 18.06
C ASN A 201 -3.43 20.01 16.83
N GLU A 202 -4.40 20.91 17.04
CA GLU A 202 -5.29 21.45 15.99
C GLU A 202 -4.54 21.80 14.70
N LEU A 203 -4.95 21.14 13.60
CA LEU A 203 -4.31 21.26 12.31
C LEU A 203 -4.89 22.42 11.52
N SER A 204 -4.03 23.13 10.79
CA SER A 204 -4.51 24.07 9.78
C SER A 204 -5.31 23.31 8.71
N LYS A 205 -6.27 24.01 8.09
CA LYS A 205 -7.10 23.45 7.01
C LYS A 205 -6.25 22.81 5.91
N GLU A 206 -5.16 23.46 5.52
CA GLU A 206 -4.23 22.97 4.49
C GLU A 206 -3.51 21.69 4.92
N LYS A 207 -2.96 21.65 6.14
CA LYS A 207 -2.27 20.46 6.69
C LYS A 207 -3.22 19.28 6.82
N PHE A 208 -4.43 19.53 7.33
CA PHE A 208 -5.47 18.51 7.47
C PHE A 208 -5.87 17.95 6.09
N THR A 209 -6.16 18.83 5.13
CA THR A 209 -6.53 18.43 3.75
C THR A 209 -5.44 17.60 3.07
N LYS A 210 -4.17 18.02 3.18
CA LYS A 210 -3.02 17.27 2.63
C LYS A 210 -2.87 15.89 3.28
N ARG A 211 -3.02 15.79 4.61
CA ARG A 211 -2.94 14.51 5.35
C ARG A 211 -4.06 13.55 4.97
N VAL A 212 -5.30 14.04 4.85
CA VAL A 212 -6.45 13.26 4.38
C VAL A 212 -6.21 12.76 2.95
N ALA A 213 -5.70 13.61 2.07
CA ALA A 213 -5.41 13.21 0.69
C ALA A 213 -4.32 12.13 0.62
N ARG A 214 -3.27 12.21 1.45
CA ARG A 214 -2.25 11.13 1.58
C ARG A 214 -2.87 9.82 2.04
N LEU A 215 -3.77 9.85 3.04
CA LEU A 215 -4.47 8.66 3.50
C LEU A 215 -5.34 8.04 2.40
N ASN A 216 -6.14 8.88 1.72
CA ASN A 216 -6.98 8.44 0.61
C ASN A 216 -6.15 7.85 -0.54
N TRP A 217 -5.00 8.43 -0.84
CA TRP A 217 -4.08 7.90 -1.85
C TRP A 217 -3.54 6.52 -1.47
N ASN A 218 -3.16 6.33 -0.21
CA ASN A 218 -2.76 5.02 0.32
C ASN A 218 -3.89 3.98 0.20
N VAL A 219 -5.11 4.36 0.57
CA VAL A 219 -6.29 3.49 0.48
C VAL A 219 -6.58 3.08 -0.96
N VAL A 220 -6.62 4.04 -1.89
CA VAL A 220 -6.85 3.77 -3.31
C VAL A 220 -5.75 2.85 -3.86
N HIS A 221 -4.48 3.15 -3.57
CA HIS A 221 -3.37 2.31 -3.98
C HIS A 221 -3.49 0.87 -3.47
N LEU A 222 -3.90 0.69 -2.21
CA LEU A 222 -4.13 -0.62 -1.63
C LEU A 222 -5.26 -1.37 -2.35
N CYS A 223 -6.38 -0.70 -2.64
CA CYS A 223 -7.49 -1.29 -3.39
C CYS A 223 -7.06 -1.74 -4.78
N LEU A 224 -6.35 -0.88 -5.52
CA LEU A 224 -5.82 -1.20 -6.84
C LEU A 224 -4.86 -2.38 -6.77
N SER A 225 -3.96 -2.40 -5.77
CA SER A 225 -3.04 -3.52 -5.53
C SER A 225 -3.73 -4.85 -5.24
N GLN A 226 -5.00 -4.86 -4.88
CA GLN A 226 -5.79 -6.08 -4.64
C GLN A 226 -6.81 -6.33 -5.76
N ASN A 227 -6.56 -5.79 -6.96
CA ASN A 227 -7.41 -5.92 -8.15
C ASN A 227 -8.86 -5.45 -7.95
N VAL A 228 -9.08 -4.43 -7.11
CA VAL A 228 -10.38 -3.76 -7.07
C VAL A 228 -10.57 -2.95 -8.35
N ASP A 229 -11.73 -3.09 -8.97
CA ASP A 229 -12.10 -2.31 -10.14
C ASP A 229 -12.08 -0.79 -9.81
N PRO A 230 -11.28 0.02 -10.51
CA PRO A 230 -11.25 1.47 -10.33
C PRO A 230 -12.62 2.14 -10.42
N SER A 231 -13.56 1.59 -11.20
CA SER A 231 -14.91 2.15 -11.35
C SER A 231 -15.75 2.13 -10.07
N LYS A 232 -15.40 1.25 -9.12
CA LYS A 232 -16.06 1.11 -7.81
C LYS A 232 -15.42 1.98 -6.74
N LEU A 233 -14.28 2.60 -7.03
CA LEU A 233 -13.54 3.43 -6.10
C LEU A 233 -13.89 4.90 -6.27
N LYS A 234 -13.82 5.65 -5.17
CA LYS A 234 -13.94 7.11 -5.18
C LYS A 234 -12.74 7.70 -4.47
N ALA A 235 -12.06 8.67 -5.09
CA ALA A 235 -10.85 9.29 -4.57
C ALA A 235 -10.95 9.67 -3.09
N GLU A 236 -12.04 10.32 -2.68
CA GLU A 236 -12.20 10.91 -1.35
C GLU A 236 -12.88 9.98 -0.32
N CYS A 237 -13.41 8.83 -0.75
CA CYS A 237 -14.19 7.93 0.12
C CYS A 237 -13.29 6.97 0.90
N THR A 238 -12.80 7.41 2.07
CA THR A 238 -11.79 6.68 2.85
C THR A 238 -12.26 5.29 3.29
N LEU A 239 -13.23 5.20 4.23
CA LEU A 239 -13.70 3.91 4.76
C LEU A 239 -14.53 3.11 3.75
N GLY A 240 -15.25 3.77 2.84
CA GLY A 240 -16.02 3.08 1.81
C GLY A 240 -15.13 2.29 0.85
N ASN A 241 -13.99 2.85 0.43
CA ASN A 241 -13.02 2.10 -0.38
C ASN A 241 -12.42 0.92 0.40
N ILE A 242 -12.14 1.07 1.70
CA ILE A 242 -11.68 -0.04 2.56
C ILE A 242 -12.72 -1.15 2.62
N LEU A 243 -14.01 -0.83 2.76
CA LEU A 243 -15.08 -1.83 2.71
C LEU A 243 -15.13 -2.55 1.35
N THR A 244 -14.95 -1.83 0.24
CA THR A 244 -14.86 -2.43 -1.10
C THR A 244 -13.65 -3.36 -1.23
N LEU A 245 -12.51 -3.01 -0.63
CA LEU A 245 -11.33 -3.87 -0.54
C LEU A 245 -11.57 -5.12 0.30
N LEU A 246 -12.37 -5.03 1.36
CA LEU A 246 -12.66 -6.17 2.23
C LEU A 246 -13.74 -7.11 1.65
N ASP A 247 -14.52 -6.64 0.68
CA ASP A 247 -15.50 -7.45 -0.03
C ASP A 247 -14.83 -8.36 -1.07
N LEU A 248 -14.97 -9.67 -0.87
CA LEU A 248 -14.41 -10.70 -1.75
C LEU A 248 -15.12 -10.79 -3.12
N ASN A 249 -16.28 -10.16 -3.27
CA ASN A 249 -16.95 -10.02 -4.57
C ASN A 249 -16.37 -8.88 -5.40
N CYS A 250 -15.64 -7.96 -4.76
CA CYS A 250 -15.10 -6.76 -5.39
C CYS A 250 -13.57 -6.75 -5.46
N SER A 251 -12.89 -7.62 -4.69
CA SER A 251 -11.43 -7.66 -4.58
C SER A 251 -10.88 -9.08 -4.69
N ASP A 252 -9.62 -9.18 -5.12
CA ASP A 252 -8.81 -10.39 -4.98
C ASP A 252 -7.92 -10.30 -3.74
N LEU A 253 -8.55 -10.12 -2.57
CA LEU A 253 -7.84 -9.88 -1.31
C LEU A 253 -6.83 -10.99 -0.97
N GLY A 254 -5.59 -10.57 -0.73
CA GLY A 254 -4.45 -11.42 -0.39
C GLY A 254 -3.58 -11.80 -1.59
N ARG A 255 -3.91 -11.33 -2.80
CA ARG A 255 -3.14 -11.64 -4.02
C ARG A 255 -1.68 -11.24 -3.91
N SER A 256 -0.83 -11.97 -4.62
CA SER A 256 0.58 -11.68 -4.77
C SER A 256 0.92 -11.44 -6.24
N GLY A 257 1.89 -10.56 -6.51
CA GLY A 257 2.43 -10.35 -7.86
C GLY A 257 1.98 -9.05 -8.53
N ALA A 258 2.39 -8.90 -9.80
CA ALA A 258 2.27 -7.66 -10.54
C ALA A 258 0.82 -7.23 -10.73
N CYS A 259 0.51 -5.99 -10.37
CA CYS A 259 -0.81 -5.39 -10.48
C CYS A 259 -1.12 -5.00 -11.94
N ASN A 260 -2.26 -5.44 -12.47
CA ASN A 260 -2.71 -5.04 -13.80
C ASN A 260 -3.96 -4.16 -13.63
N VAL A 261 -3.74 -2.85 -13.63
CA VAL A 261 -4.77 -1.83 -13.39
C VAL A 261 -4.95 -1.02 -14.65
N ASP A 262 -6.20 -0.67 -14.97
CA ASP A 262 -6.48 0.27 -16.05
C ASP A 262 -5.83 1.63 -15.73
N ALA A 263 -4.84 1.99 -16.56
CA ALA A 263 -4.06 3.20 -16.37
C ALA A 263 -4.90 4.47 -16.49
N VAL A 264 -5.99 4.46 -17.26
CA VAL A 264 -6.84 5.64 -17.43
C VAL A 264 -7.69 5.87 -16.18
N ALA A 265 -8.39 4.83 -15.71
CA ALA A 265 -9.21 4.96 -14.51
C ALA A 265 -8.37 5.21 -13.24
N ALA A 266 -7.19 4.60 -13.12
CA ALA A 266 -6.28 4.89 -12.01
C ALA A 266 -5.80 6.34 -12.00
N ARG A 267 -5.46 6.91 -13.17
CA ARG A 267 -5.10 8.32 -13.29
C ARG A 267 -6.26 9.24 -12.90
N SER A 268 -7.49 8.89 -13.24
CA SER A 268 -8.65 9.70 -12.84
C SER A 268 -8.81 9.78 -11.31
N LEU A 269 -8.50 8.70 -10.58
CA LEU A 269 -8.52 8.70 -9.11
C LEU A 269 -7.38 9.55 -8.53
N GLU A 270 -6.20 9.46 -9.12
CA GLU A 270 -5.03 10.27 -8.76
C GLU A 270 -5.27 11.77 -9.01
N ASP A 271 -5.83 12.11 -10.18
CA ASP A 271 -6.17 13.47 -10.57
C ASP A 271 -7.18 14.10 -9.60
N GLY A 272 -8.09 13.31 -9.04
CA GLY A 272 -9.03 13.77 -8.01
C GLY A 272 -8.35 14.17 -6.69
N LEU A 273 -7.25 13.51 -6.32
CA LEU A 273 -6.50 13.80 -5.09
C LEU A 273 -5.38 14.82 -5.27
N ARG A 274 -4.88 14.98 -6.50
CA ARG A 274 -3.71 15.83 -6.81
C ARG A 274 -3.82 17.26 -6.27
N PRO A 275 -4.96 17.97 -6.40
CA PRO A 275 -5.06 19.34 -5.89
C PRO A 275 -4.80 19.43 -4.38
N ALA A 276 -5.23 18.44 -3.61
CA ALA A 276 -5.04 18.40 -2.16
C ALA A 276 -3.63 17.92 -1.76
N LEU A 277 -2.97 17.11 -2.59
CA LEU A 277 -1.60 16.64 -2.38
C LEU A 277 -0.56 17.74 -2.66
N GLU A 278 -0.83 18.62 -3.63
CA GLU A 278 0.06 19.70 -4.05
C GLU A 278 -0.10 21.00 -3.25
N VAL A 279 -0.98 21.02 -2.25
CA VAL A 279 -1.14 22.19 -1.35
C VAL A 279 0.19 22.49 -0.67
N ALA A 280 0.78 23.65 -1.01
CA ALA A 280 1.95 24.17 -0.34
C ALA A 280 1.59 24.48 1.11
N SER A 281 2.31 23.89 2.08
CA SER A 281 2.12 24.24 3.47
C SER A 281 3.12 25.33 3.84
N ASP A 282 2.64 26.55 4.08
CA ASP A 282 3.46 27.72 4.41
C ASP A 282 4.07 27.68 5.83
N SER A 283 4.01 26.55 6.53
CA SER A 283 4.61 26.37 7.86
C SER A 283 5.40 25.08 7.93
N GLU A 284 6.72 25.22 7.81
CA GLU A 284 7.75 24.27 8.22
C GLU A 284 7.38 22.81 7.94
N ASP A 285 7.44 22.42 6.65
CA ASP A 285 7.52 21.02 6.19
C ASP A 285 8.90 20.39 6.54
N SER A 286 9.57 20.95 7.56
CA SER A 286 10.92 20.59 8.03
C SER A 286 10.92 19.77 9.32
N GLU A 287 9.76 19.39 9.84
CA GLU A 287 9.69 18.42 10.93
C GLU A 287 9.47 17.02 10.35
N ASP A 288 10.60 16.36 10.09
CA ASP A 288 10.78 14.94 10.41
C ASP A 288 10.00 13.89 9.59
N ASP A 289 10.11 13.95 8.25
CA ASP A 289 9.75 12.81 7.37
C ASP A 289 10.76 11.63 7.47
N SER A 290 11.67 11.63 8.45
CA SER A 290 12.74 10.65 8.62
C SER A 290 12.79 10.11 10.05
N GLU A 291 12.49 8.82 10.20
CA GLU A 291 12.87 7.95 11.34
C GLU A 291 11.84 7.65 12.44
N HIS A 292 10.64 8.21 12.46
CA HIS A 292 9.59 7.72 13.37
C HIS A 292 8.76 6.57 12.76
N LEU A 293 9.43 5.50 12.31
CA LEU A 293 8.77 4.19 12.32
C LEU A 293 8.69 3.74 13.78
N SER A 294 7.47 3.82 14.34
CA SER A 294 6.85 2.75 15.12
C SER A 294 7.69 2.04 16.21
N PHE A 295 8.52 2.72 16.98
CA PHE A 295 9.13 2.11 18.18
C PHE A 295 8.14 1.91 19.34
N GLU A 296 6.96 2.56 19.32
CA GLU A 296 6.02 2.46 20.44
C GLU A 296 5.23 1.14 20.51
N TRP A 297 5.12 0.39 19.40
CA TRP A 297 4.47 -0.94 19.39
C TRP A 297 5.44 -2.12 19.40
N GLU A 298 6.74 -1.92 19.09
CA GLU A 298 7.77 -2.97 19.20
C GLU A 298 8.50 -2.97 20.54
N ALA A 299 8.38 -1.90 21.35
CA ALA A 299 8.90 -1.86 22.70
C ALA A 299 7.90 -2.44 23.71
N VAL A 300 7.50 -3.70 23.52
CA VAL A 300 7.11 -4.50 24.68
C VAL A 300 8.39 -4.64 25.49
N ALA A 301 8.53 -3.85 26.57
CA ALA A 301 9.58 -4.11 27.55
C ALA A 301 9.53 -5.61 27.82
N ASN A 302 10.65 -6.31 27.60
CA ASN A 302 10.80 -7.70 28.02
C ASN A 302 10.46 -7.70 29.50
N VAL A 303 9.19 -7.97 29.83
CA VAL A 303 8.73 -8.21 31.17
C VAL A 303 9.51 -9.45 31.54
N GLY A 304 10.55 -9.26 32.34
CA GLY A 304 11.34 -10.35 32.86
C GLY A 304 10.35 -11.35 33.42
N LEU A 305 10.24 -12.50 32.76
CA LEU A 305 9.68 -13.69 33.36
C LEU A 305 10.36 -13.81 34.74
N PRO A 306 9.61 -14.00 35.84
CA PRO A 306 10.20 -14.08 37.15
C PRO A 306 11.17 -15.27 37.15
N GLU A 307 12.47 -14.98 37.04
CA GLU A 307 13.52 -15.97 37.18
C GLU A 307 13.43 -16.54 38.59
N ALA A 308 13.30 -17.86 38.66
CA ALA A 308 13.35 -18.61 39.89
C ALA A 308 14.60 -18.23 40.69
N GLU A 309 14.41 -18.02 41.99
CA GLU A 309 15.45 -17.62 42.92
C GLU A 309 16.72 -18.48 42.80
N ALA A 310 17.86 -17.81 42.67
CA ALA A 310 19.17 -18.41 42.91
C ALA A 310 20.11 -17.40 43.59
N GLY A 311 20.07 -17.38 44.93
CA GLY A 311 21.24 -17.18 45.81
C GLY A 311 21.92 -15.80 45.88
N PRO A 312 22.45 -15.40 47.06
CA PRO A 312 22.93 -14.03 47.28
C PRO A 312 24.39 -13.89 46.88
N SER A 313 24.74 -12.86 46.11
CA SER A 313 26.09 -12.26 46.16
C SER A 313 26.17 -10.84 45.57
N GLN A 314 26.36 -9.90 46.49
CA GLN A 314 27.26 -8.75 46.48
C GLN A 314 27.03 -7.55 45.54
N ASN A 315 26.72 -6.44 46.20
CA ASN A 315 26.86 -5.04 45.81
C ASN A 315 28.10 -4.73 44.95
N VAL A 316 27.90 -4.00 43.84
CA VAL A 316 28.73 -2.84 43.49
C VAL A 316 27.86 -1.74 42.86
N THR A 317 27.90 -0.57 43.46
CA THR A 317 27.32 0.70 43.00
C THR A 317 28.26 1.38 42.01
N SER A 318 27.79 1.84 40.83
CA SER A 318 28.23 3.06 40.12
C SER A 318 27.46 3.20 38.79
N GLN A 319 26.62 4.23 38.64
CA GLN A 319 26.92 5.54 38.05
C GLN A 319 26.93 5.58 36.51
N GLN A 320 25.94 6.32 36.04
CA GLN A 320 25.71 6.98 34.77
C GLN A 320 26.94 7.69 34.18
N MET A 321 27.24 7.47 32.89
CA MET A 321 27.88 8.41 31.96
C MET A 321 27.92 7.77 30.56
N SER A 322 27.15 8.28 29.60
CA SER A 322 27.55 9.28 28.58
C SER A 322 28.55 8.75 27.53
N SER A 323 28.06 8.75 26.29
CA SER A 323 28.71 8.51 25.00
C SER A 323 30.13 9.06 24.83
N THR A 324 31.01 8.26 24.25
CA THR A 324 31.91 8.64 23.13
C THR A 324 32.60 7.40 22.54
N SER A 325 32.66 7.36 21.21
CA SER A 325 33.25 6.34 20.34
C SER A 325 34.74 6.08 20.58
N ILE A 326 35.25 4.88 20.20
CA ILE A 326 36.42 4.65 19.32
C ILE A 326 36.68 3.13 19.13
N ALA A 327 36.69 2.74 17.85
CA ALA A 327 37.51 1.76 17.13
C ALA A 327 38.01 0.41 17.73
N GLY A 328 37.88 -0.62 16.88
CA GLY A 328 38.76 -1.81 16.78
C GLY A 328 38.14 -3.06 17.41
N GLY A 329 37.89 -4.17 16.72
CA GLY A 329 38.35 -4.71 15.45
C GLY A 329 38.29 -6.25 15.55
N LEU A 330 38.40 -6.94 14.41
CA LEU A 330 38.39 -8.41 14.19
C LEU A 330 36.99 -9.02 13.94
N LEU A 331 36.50 -8.99 12.70
CA LEU A 331 36.76 -9.93 11.60
C LEU A 331 36.16 -11.32 11.82
N ASN A 332 35.07 -11.61 11.10
CA ASN A 332 34.99 -12.81 10.28
C ASN A 332 34.23 -12.52 8.97
N SER A 333 35.00 -12.54 7.89
CA SER A 333 34.62 -12.35 6.50
C SER A 333 33.72 -13.46 5.96
N THR A 334 32.81 -13.12 5.03
CA THR A 334 32.65 -13.65 3.64
C THR A 334 31.19 -13.64 3.18
N ALA A 335 30.83 -12.66 2.32
CA ALA A 335 29.87 -12.79 1.21
C ALA A 335 29.72 -11.44 0.48
N ALA A 336 30.79 -11.00 -0.19
CA ALA A 336 30.71 -10.02 -1.26
C ALA A 336 30.95 -10.77 -2.58
N SER A 337 29.88 -11.23 -3.22
CA SER A 337 29.83 -11.51 -4.67
C SER A 337 28.43 -11.94 -5.07
N ILE A 338 27.80 -11.13 -5.92
CA ILE A 338 26.87 -11.39 -7.03
C ILE A 338 26.04 -10.11 -7.19
N ALA A 339 26.65 -9.11 -7.83
CA ALA A 339 25.95 -7.93 -8.33
C ALA A 339 26.66 -7.46 -9.59
N SER A 340 26.62 -8.26 -10.66
CA SER A 340 27.18 -7.87 -11.96
C SER A 340 26.63 -8.69 -13.13
N LEU A 341 25.31 -8.79 -13.31
CA LEU A 341 24.72 -9.45 -14.50
C LEU A 341 23.47 -8.79 -15.13
N TRP A 342 23.10 -7.56 -14.77
CA TRP A 342 21.92 -6.90 -15.40
C TRP A 342 22.15 -5.43 -15.84
N ARG A 343 23.31 -5.16 -16.45
CA ARG A 343 23.48 -3.98 -17.33
C ARG A 343 24.07 -4.43 -18.65
N GLY A 344 23.20 -4.80 -19.58
CA GLY A 344 23.64 -5.31 -20.86
C GLY A 344 22.59 -5.42 -21.96
N TRP A 345 21.40 -4.83 -21.84
CA TRP A 345 20.44 -4.72 -22.96
C TRP A 345 19.83 -3.32 -23.01
N ALA A 346 20.60 -2.37 -23.54
CA ALA A 346 20.09 -1.14 -24.13
C ALA A 346 21.12 -0.59 -25.11
N THR A 347 21.25 -1.23 -26.27
CA THR A 347 21.76 -0.58 -27.48
C THR A 347 21.01 -1.11 -28.70
N ASN A 348 20.59 -0.18 -29.55
CA ASN A 348 20.06 -0.30 -30.91
C ASN A 348 18.55 -0.51 -31.07
N ARG A 349 17.84 0.62 -31.18
CA ARG A 349 17.17 0.95 -32.44
C ARG A 349 17.14 2.45 -32.69
#